data_AF-A0A9X2GR17-F1
#
_entry.id   AF-A0A9X2GR17-F1
#
_cell.length_a   1.000
_cell.length_b   1.000
_cell.length_c   1.000
_cell.angle_alpha   90.00
_cell.angle_beta   90.00
_cell.angle_gamma   90.00
#
_symmetry.space_group_name_H-M   'P 1'
#
loop_
_entity.id
_entity.type
_entity.pdbx_description
1 polymer ?
#
loop_
_entity_poly.entity_id
_entity_poly.type
_entity_poly.pdbx_seq_one_letter_code
_entity_poly.pdbx_strand_id
1 'polypeptide(L)'
;MVRVALRMLGFELKGLAAIGLWVLRRRHGVPVGATVVTYAKEQAFVLTLFSFAMAVETVVIDLLLLALDVPAWLRFGVLIADLYGLLFVATMAASCATRPHVVTRDELLIRYGAYFELRVPRHLITAVRAGGSYNEDSMVTVKDGRLTVAVSSRVNVAIELAEPLTAVRPLGRTAEVTSIRFFADSPNAVLAALRAEETAQP
;
A
#
# COMPACT_ATOMS: atom_id res chain seq x y z
N MET A 1 6.52 -7.76 21.86
CA MET A 1 6.14 -6.33 21.84
C MET A 1 7.21 -5.45 21.19
N VAL A 2 8.47 -5.49 21.62
CA VAL A 2 9.57 -4.65 21.06
C VAL A 2 9.70 -4.73 19.53
N ARG A 3 9.67 -5.93 18.93
CA ARG A 3 9.74 -6.08 17.46
C ARG A 3 8.56 -5.47 16.70
N VAL A 4 7.37 -5.44 17.31
CA VAL A 4 6.17 -4.83 16.71
C VAL A 4 6.28 -3.31 16.79
N ALA A 5 6.70 -2.77 17.93
CA ALA A 5 6.95 -1.34 18.11
C ALA A 5 8.01 -0.82 17.14
N LEU A 6 9.13 -1.54 16.97
CA LEU A 6 10.17 -1.20 15.99
C LEU A 6 9.65 -1.20 14.54
N ARG A 7 8.74 -2.13 14.20
CA ARG A 7 8.10 -2.14 12.88
C ARG A 7 7.17 -0.95 12.67
N MET A 8 6.38 -0.60 13.69
CA MET A 8 5.52 0.59 13.66
C MET A 8 6.35 1.86 13.46
N LEU A 9 7.43 2.02 14.24
CA LEU A 9 8.35 3.15 14.07
C LEU A 9 8.99 3.17 12.68
N GLY A 10 9.35 1.98 12.15
CA GLY A 10 9.85 1.84 10.79
C GLY A 10 8.82 2.23 9.71
N PHE A 11 7.53 2.00 9.94
CA PHE A 11 6.46 2.46 9.04
C PHE A 11 6.33 3.98 9.07
N GLU A 12 6.39 4.60 10.24
CA GLU A 12 6.36 6.07 10.37
C GLU A 12 7.53 6.72 9.62
N LEU A 13 8.76 6.25 9.86
CA LEU A 13 9.96 6.78 9.18
C LEU A 13 9.89 6.60 7.65
N LYS A 14 9.45 5.41 7.19
CA LYS A 14 9.27 5.15 5.75
C LYS A 14 8.15 6.00 5.15
N GLY A 15 7.10 6.30 5.92
CA GLY A 15 6.00 7.15 5.54
C GLY A 15 6.42 8.60 5.38
N LEU A 16 7.19 9.14 6.33
CA LEU A 16 7.78 10.48 6.23
C LEU A 16 8.75 10.59 5.05
N ALA A 17 9.60 9.58 4.84
CA ALA A 17 10.46 9.51 3.66
C ALA A 17 9.65 9.47 2.36
N ALA A 18 8.48 8.81 2.37
CA ALA A 18 7.58 8.78 1.23
C ALA A 18 6.97 10.15 0.93
N ILE A 19 6.66 10.98 1.95
CA ILE A 19 6.26 12.38 1.73
C ILE A 19 7.37 13.12 0.99
N GLY A 20 8.62 13.02 1.45
CA GLY A 20 9.75 13.67 0.79
C GLY A 20 9.91 13.23 -0.67
N LEU A 21 9.81 11.92 -0.93
CA LEU A 21 9.83 11.39 -2.30
C LEU A 21 8.66 11.90 -3.15
N TRP A 22 7.45 11.97 -2.58
CA TRP A 22 6.26 12.45 -3.28
C TRP A 22 6.38 13.92 -3.66
N VAL A 23 6.83 14.77 -2.74
CA VAL A 23 7.11 16.20 -2.98
C VAL A 23 8.17 16.38 -4.07
N LEU A 24 9.24 15.58 -4.02
CA LEU A 24 10.30 15.58 -5.03
C LEU A 24 9.91 14.87 -6.34
N ARG A 25 8.68 14.34 -6.46
CA ARG A 25 8.18 13.54 -7.58
C ARG A 25 9.08 12.34 -7.93
N ARG A 26 9.72 11.74 -6.92
CA ARG A 26 10.58 10.56 -7.03
C ARG A 26 9.84 9.30 -6.60
N ARG A 27 10.28 8.15 -7.12
CA ARG A 27 9.76 6.82 -6.76
C ARG A 27 10.81 6.04 -5.99
N HIS A 28 10.37 5.17 -5.09
CA HIS A 28 11.24 4.32 -4.32
C HIS A 28 11.39 2.94 -4.96
N GLY A 29 12.63 2.46 -5.10
CA GLY A 29 12.92 1.07 -5.47
C GLY A 29 12.32 0.65 -6.81
N VAL A 30 12.47 1.49 -7.84
CA VAL A 30 12.14 1.18 -9.23
C VAL A 30 13.46 1.01 -10.00
N PRO A 31 13.86 -0.23 -10.34
CA PRO A 31 15.05 -0.48 -11.14
C PRO A 31 14.93 0.10 -12.56
N VAL A 32 16.06 0.38 -13.19
CA VAL A 32 16.12 0.82 -14.60
C VAL A 32 15.59 -0.30 -15.49
N GLY A 33 14.71 0.03 -16.44
CA GLY A 33 14.10 -0.93 -17.36
C GLY A 33 12.92 -1.73 -16.77
N ALA A 34 12.55 -1.50 -15.50
CA ALA A 34 11.40 -2.17 -14.90
C ALA A 34 10.07 -1.54 -15.34
N THR A 35 9.05 -2.38 -15.53
CA THR A 35 7.69 -1.90 -15.80
C THR A 35 7.03 -1.50 -14.49
N VAL A 36 6.60 -0.23 -14.42
CA VAL A 36 5.93 0.30 -13.23
C VAL A 36 4.42 0.16 -13.37
N VAL A 37 3.80 -0.45 -12.37
CA VAL A 37 2.35 -0.61 -12.30
C VAL A 37 1.83 0.11 -11.06
N THR A 38 1.10 1.20 -11.27
CA THR A 38 0.49 1.97 -10.18
C THR A 38 -0.78 1.32 -9.68
N TYR A 39 -1.14 1.59 -8.43
CA TYR A 39 -2.39 1.14 -7.80
C TYR A 39 -3.04 2.23 -6.94
N ALA A 40 -2.35 3.36 -6.75
CA ALA A 40 -2.74 4.37 -5.75
C ALA A 40 -3.90 5.25 -6.21
N LYS A 41 -4.23 5.28 -7.52
CA LYS A 41 -5.27 6.17 -8.05
C LYS A 41 -6.64 5.84 -7.47
N GLU A 42 -6.94 4.55 -7.34
CA GLU A 42 -8.21 4.08 -6.78
C GLU A 42 -8.41 4.50 -5.31
N GLN A 43 -7.32 4.60 -4.55
CA GLN A 43 -7.38 5.00 -3.14
C GLN A 43 -7.35 6.53 -2.97
N ALA A 44 -6.75 7.25 -3.93
CA ALA A 44 -6.49 8.69 -3.81
C ALA A 44 -7.75 9.52 -3.59
N PHE A 45 -8.85 9.21 -4.29
CA PHE A 45 -10.12 9.94 -4.12
C PHE A 45 -10.67 9.82 -2.70
N VAL A 46 -10.76 8.58 -2.19
CA VAL A 46 -11.27 8.31 -0.84
C VAL A 46 -10.39 8.96 0.22
N LEU A 47 -9.06 8.84 0.09
CA LEU A 47 -8.14 9.47 1.05
C LEU A 47 -8.18 10.99 1.01
N THR A 48 -8.39 11.59 -0.17
CA THR A 48 -8.53 13.04 -0.29
C THR A 48 -9.80 13.52 0.40
N LEU A 49 -10.93 12.85 0.15
CA LEU A 49 -12.20 13.21 0.80
C LEU A 49 -12.13 13.01 2.32
N PHE A 50 -11.55 11.90 2.77
CA PHE A 50 -11.34 11.62 4.19
C PHE A 50 -10.42 12.66 4.85
N SER A 51 -9.30 13.01 4.21
CA SER A 51 -8.38 14.06 4.71
C SER A 51 -9.07 15.42 4.79
N PHE A 52 -9.89 15.76 3.79
CA PHE A 52 -10.65 17.00 3.79
C PHE A 52 -11.64 17.04 4.95
N ALA A 53 -12.40 15.96 5.17
CA ALA A 53 -13.33 15.85 6.29
C ALA A 53 -12.60 15.98 7.64
N MET A 54 -11.46 15.32 7.80
CA MET A 54 -10.62 15.45 9.00
C MET A 54 -10.16 16.90 9.20
N ALA A 55 -9.72 17.61 8.15
CA ALA A 55 -9.29 18.99 8.27
C ALA A 55 -10.42 19.93 8.70
N VAL A 56 -11.63 19.73 8.16
CA VAL A 56 -12.82 20.48 8.58
C VAL A 56 -13.17 20.16 10.03
N GLU A 57 -13.16 18.89 10.41
CA GLU A 57 -13.39 18.43 11.79
C GLU A 57 -12.39 19.08 12.76
N THR A 58 -11.09 19.09 12.45
CA THR A 58 -10.06 19.73 13.26
C THR A 58 -10.37 21.20 13.54
N VAL A 59 -10.78 21.95 12.52
CA VAL A 59 -11.14 23.37 12.68
C VAL A 59 -12.40 23.52 13.54
N VAL A 60 -13.43 22.72 13.29
CA VAL A 60 -14.69 22.78 14.04
C VAL A 60 -14.47 22.44 15.52
N ILE A 61 -13.69 21.39 15.81
CA ILE A 61 -13.38 20.97 17.17
C ILE A 61 -12.52 22.02 17.89
N ASP A 62 -11.48 22.56 17.25
CA ASP A 62 -10.66 23.61 17.89
C ASP A 62 -11.48 24.86 18.24
N LEU A 63 -12.39 25.28 17.35
CA LEU A 63 -13.31 26.40 17.59
C LEU A 63 -14.34 26.09 18.68
N LEU A 64 -14.86 24.86 18.74
CA LEU A 64 -15.79 24.45 19.79
C LEU A 64 -15.11 24.42 21.16
N LEU A 65 -13.90 23.86 21.25
CA LEU A 65 -13.13 23.82 22.49
C LEU A 65 -12.76 25.22 22.97
N LEU A 66 -12.46 26.13 22.03
CA LEU A 66 -12.26 27.55 22.33
C LEU A 66 -13.54 28.21 22.87
N ALA A 67 -14.68 27.97 22.23
CA ALA A 67 -15.97 28.55 22.64
C ALA A 67 -16.47 28.04 24.00
N LEU A 68 -16.08 26.83 24.39
CA LEU A 68 -16.41 26.21 25.67
C LEU A 68 -15.40 26.54 26.79
N ASP A 69 -14.44 27.43 26.54
CA ASP A 69 -13.39 27.84 27.48
C ASP A 69 -12.60 26.64 28.06
N VAL A 70 -12.36 25.64 27.21
CA VAL A 70 -11.64 24.43 27.60
C VAL A 70 -10.18 24.79 27.91
N PRO A 71 -9.57 24.24 28.99
CA PRO A 71 -8.19 24.52 29.32
C PRO A 71 -7.23 24.32 28.14
N ALA A 72 -6.33 25.30 27.94
CA ALA A 72 -5.45 25.36 26.78
C ALA A 72 -4.65 24.07 26.53
N TRP A 73 -4.18 23.41 27.59
CA TRP A 73 -3.42 22.15 27.46
C TRP A 73 -4.24 21.02 26.83
N LEU A 74 -5.54 20.94 27.13
CA LEU A 74 -6.43 19.92 26.57
C LEU A 74 -6.77 20.26 25.11
N ARG A 75 -7.07 21.54 24.83
CA ARG A 75 -7.30 22.03 23.47
C ARG A 75 -6.11 21.75 22.55
N PHE A 76 -4.90 22.11 22.98
CA PHE A 76 -3.68 21.82 22.21
C PHE A 76 -3.40 20.33 22.10
N GLY A 77 -3.71 19.53 23.13
CA GLY A 77 -3.62 18.08 23.06
C GLY A 77 -4.47 17.49 21.94
N VAL A 78 -5.73 17.92 21.82
CA VAL A 78 -6.64 17.51 20.73
C VAL A 78 -6.13 17.99 19.38
N LEU A 79 -5.74 19.26 19.26
CA LEU A 79 -5.22 19.81 18.01
C LEU A 79 -3.97 19.06 17.52
N ILE A 80 -3.04 18.72 18.41
CA ILE A 80 -1.84 17.95 18.07
C ILE A 80 -2.24 16.54 17.60
N ALA A 81 -3.20 15.90 18.25
CA ALA A 81 -3.70 14.59 17.85
C ALA A 81 -4.35 14.61 16.46
N ASP A 82 -5.16 15.63 16.17
CA ASP A 82 -5.80 15.82 14.87
C ASP A 82 -4.78 16.07 13.75
N LEU A 83 -3.81 16.96 14.00
CA LEU A 83 -2.72 17.24 13.05
C LEU A 83 -1.86 15.99 12.80
N TYR A 84 -1.63 15.18 13.83
CA TYR A 84 -0.96 13.88 13.67
C TYR A 84 -1.79 12.91 12.83
N GLY A 85 -3.11 12.88 13.01
CA GLY A 85 -4.03 12.09 12.18
C GLY A 85 -3.97 12.50 10.71
N LEU A 86 -3.99 13.80 10.41
CA LEU A 86 -3.83 14.31 9.04
C LEU A 86 -2.46 13.93 8.44
N LEU A 87 -1.38 14.07 9.23
CA LEU A 87 -0.05 13.63 8.82
C LEU A 87 -0.03 12.13 8.51
N PHE A 88 -0.69 11.30 9.31
CA PHE A 88 -0.78 9.86 9.08
C PHE A 88 -1.48 9.51 7.76
N VAL A 89 -2.59 10.19 7.43
CA VAL A 89 -3.25 9.98 6.13
C VAL A 89 -2.34 10.42 4.97
N ALA A 90 -1.62 11.53 5.14
CA ALA A 90 -0.66 12.01 4.15
C ALA A 90 0.52 11.04 3.94
N THR A 91 1.11 10.49 5.01
CA THR A 91 2.19 9.50 4.90
C THR A 91 1.72 8.22 4.22
N MET A 92 0.50 7.77 4.50
CA MET A 92 -0.12 6.62 3.83
C MET A 92 -0.31 6.87 2.33
N ALA A 93 -0.94 7.99 1.96
CA ALA A 93 -1.17 8.37 0.56
C ALA A 93 0.15 8.51 -0.21
N ALA A 94 1.14 9.21 0.36
CA ALA A 94 2.46 9.38 -0.23
C ALA A 94 3.20 8.04 -0.37
N SER A 95 3.08 7.16 0.62
CA SER A 95 3.66 5.81 0.56
C SER A 95 3.08 5.00 -0.59
N CYS A 96 1.76 5.03 -0.78
CA CYS A 96 1.13 4.32 -1.90
C CYS A 96 1.52 4.93 -3.26
N ALA A 97 1.61 6.26 -3.37
CA ALA A 97 1.96 6.93 -4.61
C ALA A 97 3.43 6.73 -5.03
N THR A 98 4.35 6.62 -4.07
CA THR A 98 5.81 6.55 -4.32
C THR A 98 6.37 5.14 -4.43
N ARG A 99 5.61 4.12 -3.99
CA ARG A 99 6.01 2.71 -3.97
C ARG A 99 5.07 1.85 -4.84
N PRO A 100 5.06 2.04 -6.16
CA PRO A 100 4.21 1.25 -7.06
C PRO A 100 4.65 -0.22 -7.09
N HIS A 101 3.80 -1.07 -7.67
CA HIS A 101 4.23 -2.40 -8.09
C HIS A 101 5.27 -2.30 -9.19
N VAL A 102 6.19 -3.25 -9.21
CA VAL A 102 7.30 -3.26 -10.17
C VAL A 102 7.40 -4.65 -10.77
N VAL A 103 7.41 -4.71 -12.10
CA VAL A 103 7.69 -5.95 -12.84
C VAL A 103 9.07 -5.80 -13.46
N THR A 104 10.00 -6.65 -13.04
CA THR A 104 11.35 -6.75 -13.60
C THR A 104 11.46 -8.02 -14.47
N ARG A 105 12.63 -8.27 -15.05
CA ARG A 105 12.92 -9.49 -15.80
C ARG A 105 12.88 -10.77 -14.95
N ASP A 106 13.21 -10.67 -13.67
CA ASP A 106 13.38 -11.84 -12.81
C ASP A 106 12.28 -11.97 -11.75
N GLU A 107 11.69 -10.84 -11.34
CA GLU A 107 10.75 -10.77 -10.22
C GLU A 107 9.61 -9.77 -10.42
N LEU A 108 8.46 -10.09 -9.83
CA LEU A 108 7.32 -9.23 -9.60
C LEU A 108 7.34 -8.75 -8.14
N LEU A 109 7.47 -7.44 -7.93
CA LEU A 109 7.39 -6.80 -6.61
C LEU A 109 5.98 -6.27 -6.39
N ILE A 110 5.26 -6.92 -5.48
CA ILE A 110 3.94 -6.51 -5.00
C ILE A 110 4.14 -5.69 -3.73
N ARG A 111 3.52 -4.51 -3.65
CA ARG A 111 3.76 -3.51 -2.61
C ARG A 111 2.46 -2.88 -2.14
N TYR A 112 2.36 -2.60 -0.85
CA TYR A 112 1.30 -1.76 -0.30
C TYR A 112 1.92 -0.70 0.60
N GLY A 113 2.27 0.42 -0.02
CA GLY A 113 2.90 1.56 0.64
C GLY A 113 4.18 1.15 1.36
N ALA A 114 4.39 1.73 2.55
CA ALA A 114 5.48 1.34 3.43
C ALA A 114 5.20 0.05 4.21
N TYR A 115 3.96 -0.45 4.15
CA TYR A 115 3.40 -1.46 5.07
C TYR A 115 3.66 -2.89 4.61
N PHE A 116 3.75 -3.13 3.30
CA PHE A 116 3.93 -4.47 2.74
C PHE A 116 4.79 -4.45 1.48
N GLU A 117 5.69 -5.42 1.38
CA GLU A 117 6.45 -5.74 0.18
C GLU A 117 6.58 -7.27 0.08
N LEU A 118 6.28 -7.82 -1.10
CA LEU A 118 6.50 -9.21 -1.45
C LEU A 118 7.19 -9.28 -2.80
N ARG A 119 8.27 -10.05 -2.86
CA ARG A 119 9.00 -10.34 -4.10
C ARG A 119 8.62 -11.73 -4.56
N VAL A 120 8.09 -11.82 -5.77
CA VAL A 120 7.65 -13.06 -6.40
C VAL A 120 8.57 -13.32 -7.58
N PRO A 121 9.46 -14.32 -7.50
CA PRO A 121 10.26 -14.74 -8.64
C PRO A 121 9.37 -15.17 -9.81
N ARG A 122 9.69 -14.74 -11.03
CA ARG A 122 8.84 -15.00 -12.20
C ARG A 122 8.76 -16.48 -12.56
N HIS A 123 9.83 -17.24 -12.35
CA HIS A 123 9.84 -18.69 -12.60
C HIS A 123 8.84 -19.45 -11.72
N LEU A 124 8.38 -18.86 -10.61
CA LEU A 124 7.35 -19.45 -9.77
C LEU A 124 5.94 -19.14 -10.28
N ILE A 125 5.74 -18.19 -11.20
CA ILE A 125 4.40 -17.78 -11.64
C ILE A 125 3.92 -18.74 -12.73
N THR A 126 2.91 -19.54 -12.44
CA THR A 126 2.36 -20.54 -13.39
C THR A 126 1.18 -20.01 -14.18
N ALA A 127 0.42 -19.08 -13.60
CA ALA A 127 -0.71 -18.46 -14.27
C ALA A 127 -0.90 -17.03 -13.80
N VAL A 128 -1.30 -16.16 -14.72
CA VAL A 128 -1.71 -14.78 -14.45
C VAL A 128 -3.08 -14.56 -15.08
N ARG A 129 -4.02 -14.09 -14.29
CA ARG A 129 -5.39 -13.81 -14.73
C ARG A 129 -5.80 -12.40 -14.31
N ALA A 130 -6.40 -11.67 -15.24
CA ALA A 130 -7.19 -10.50 -14.89
C ALA A 130 -8.54 -11.00 -14.36
N GLY A 131 -8.88 -10.63 -13.13
CA GLY A 131 -10.06 -11.14 -12.44
C GLY A 131 -10.39 -10.27 -11.25
N GLY A 132 -11.52 -9.58 -11.34
CA GLY A 132 -12.00 -8.67 -10.31
C GLY A 132 -12.69 -9.38 -9.16
N SER A 133 -12.40 -9.00 -7.92
CA SER A 133 -13.27 -9.27 -6.78
C SER A 133 -13.50 -7.98 -6.01
N TYR A 134 -14.75 -7.80 -5.59
CA TYR A 134 -15.21 -6.72 -4.74
C TYR A 134 -15.52 -7.33 -3.37
N ASN A 135 -15.36 -6.54 -2.30
CA ASN A 135 -15.67 -6.91 -0.92
C ASN A 135 -14.54 -7.65 -0.17
N GLU A 136 -13.30 -7.19 -0.33
CA GLU A 136 -12.19 -7.67 0.51
C GLU A 136 -12.19 -6.95 1.86
N ASP A 137 -12.16 -7.71 2.95
CA ASP A 137 -12.31 -7.24 4.35
C ASP A 137 -11.13 -6.40 4.86
N SER A 138 -9.96 -6.48 4.21
CA SER A 138 -8.74 -5.85 4.71
C SER A 138 -7.68 -5.66 3.62
N MET A 139 -6.79 -4.69 3.81
CA MET A 139 -5.75 -4.28 2.86
C MET A 139 -4.76 -5.41 2.54
N VAL A 140 -4.31 -6.16 3.55
CA VAL A 140 -3.36 -7.28 3.37
C VAL A 140 -3.79 -8.46 4.22
N THR A 141 -4.30 -9.50 3.56
CA THR A 141 -4.86 -10.69 4.23
C THR A 141 -4.26 -11.95 3.66
N VAL A 142 -4.03 -12.94 4.52
CA VAL A 142 -3.73 -14.32 4.10
C VAL A 142 -4.80 -15.23 4.66
N LYS A 143 -5.53 -15.93 3.78
CA LYS A 143 -6.55 -16.94 4.09
C LYS A 143 -6.33 -18.14 3.18
N ASP A 144 -6.27 -19.35 3.73
CA ASP A 144 -6.13 -20.61 2.98
C ASP A 144 -5.01 -20.62 1.92
N GLY A 145 -3.82 -20.12 2.27
CA GLY A 145 -2.69 -20.02 1.33
C GLY A 145 -2.83 -18.95 0.24
N ARG A 146 -3.87 -18.12 0.30
CA ARG A 146 -4.12 -17.01 -0.61
C ARG A 146 -3.77 -15.67 0.02
N LEU A 147 -2.82 -14.96 -0.57
CA LEU A 147 -2.53 -13.57 -0.21
C LEU A 147 -3.45 -12.63 -1.01
N THR A 148 -4.22 -11.80 -0.32
CA THR A 148 -4.93 -10.67 -0.93
C THR A 148 -4.22 -9.38 -0.54
N VAL A 149 -3.85 -8.56 -1.53
CA VAL A 149 -3.44 -7.16 -1.38
C VAL A 149 -4.51 -6.27 -2.02
N ALA A 150 -5.51 -5.89 -1.22
CA ALA A 150 -6.66 -5.12 -1.70
C ALA A 150 -6.41 -3.61 -1.61
N VAL A 151 -6.88 -2.87 -2.62
CA VAL A 151 -6.92 -1.41 -2.62
C VAL A 151 -8.37 -0.99 -2.75
N SER A 152 -8.85 -0.14 -1.85
CA SER A 152 -10.27 0.27 -1.81
C SER A 152 -11.25 -0.92 -1.84
N SER A 153 -10.91 -2.00 -1.12
CA SER A 153 -11.66 -3.28 -1.06
C SER A 153 -11.84 -3.99 -2.41
N ARG A 154 -10.92 -3.73 -3.36
CA ARG A 154 -10.90 -4.34 -4.70
C ARG A 154 -9.57 -5.06 -4.94
N VAL A 155 -9.64 -6.11 -5.74
CA VAL A 155 -8.51 -6.76 -6.42
C VAL A 155 -8.90 -7.02 -7.87
N ASN A 156 -7.92 -7.02 -8.78
CA ASN A 156 -8.20 -7.22 -10.21
C ASN A 156 -7.15 -8.04 -10.96
N VAL A 157 -6.09 -8.48 -10.28
CA VAL A 157 -5.08 -9.41 -10.80
C VAL A 157 -4.98 -10.58 -9.82
N ALA A 158 -4.93 -11.80 -10.37
CA ALA A 158 -4.63 -13.01 -9.64
C ALA A 158 -3.46 -13.74 -10.29
N ILE A 159 -2.53 -14.22 -9.47
CA ILE A 159 -1.42 -15.07 -9.88
C ILE A 159 -1.40 -16.35 -9.06
N GLU A 160 -1.09 -17.45 -9.73
CA GLU A 160 -0.87 -18.76 -9.13
C GLU A 160 0.62 -19.08 -9.15
N LEU A 161 1.09 -19.75 -8.10
CA LEU A 161 2.50 -20.09 -7.92
C LEU A 161 2.71 -21.60 -8.09
N ALA A 162 3.86 -21.99 -8.67
CA ALA A 162 4.30 -23.38 -8.81
C ALA A 162 4.62 -24.00 -7.45
N GLU A 163 5.21 -23.20 -6.56
CA GLU A 163 5.65 -23.61 -5.24
C GLU A 163 5.20 -22.58 -4.20
N PRO A 164 4.97 -22.98 -2.93
CA PRO A 164 4.62 -22.05 -1.87
C PRO A 164 5.72 -21.00 -1.65
N LEU A 165 5.33 -19.73 -1.60
CA LEU A 165 6.21 -18.61 -1.31
C LEU A 165 5.95 -18.10 0.12
N THR A 166 7.00 -17.84 0.89
CA THR A 166 6.83 -17.25 2.23
C THR A 166 6.59 -15.75 2.14
N ALA A 167 5.39 -15.29 2.51
CA ALA A 167 5.04 -13.88 2.62
C ALA A 167 5.18 -13.39 4.07
N VAL A 168 5.83 -12.24 4.25
CA VAL A 168 5.93 -11.56 5.56
C VAL A 168 4.81 -10.53 5.67
N ARG A 169 3.83 -10.79 6.53
CA ARG A 169 2.74 -9.84 6.81
C ARG A 169 3.29 -8.55 7.44
N PRO A 170 2.57 -7.41 7.36
CA PRO A 170 3.04 -6.12 7.89
C PRO A 170 3.57 -6.20 9.34
N LEU A 171 2.85 -6.91 10.21
CA LEU A 171 3.19 -7.08 11.62
C LEU A 171 4.20 -8.21 11.92
N GLY A 172 4.72 -8.88 10.90
CA GLY A 172 5.84 -9.83 11.02
C GLY A 172 5.48 -11.29 11.12
N ARG A 173 4.20 -11.63 11.14
CA ARG A 173 3.75 -13.01 10.93
C ARG A 173 4.13 -13.44 9.52
N THR A 174 4.70 -14.62 9.38
CA THR A 174 4.94 -15.25 8.09
C THR A 174 3.75 -16.14 7.73
N ALA A 175 3.52 -16.33 6.44
CA ALA A 175 2.58 -17.31 5.93
C ALA A 175 3.07 -17.80 4.57
N GLU A 176 2.89 -19.09 4.30
CA GLU A 176 3.11 -19.63 2.96
C GLU A 176 1.90 -19.33 2.09
N VAL A 177 2.17 -18.91 0.85
CA VAL A 177 1.15 -18.51 -0.11
C VAL A 177 1.40 -19.23 -1.43
N THR A 178 0.34 -19.79 -2.00
CA THR A 178 0.35 -20.46 -3.32
C THR A 178 -0.40 -19.65 -4.36
N SER A 179 -1.27 -18.74 -3.92
CA SER A 179 -2.01 -17.81 -4.79
C SER A 179 -1.92 -16.39 -4.26
N ILE A 180 -1.79 -15.42 -5.15
CA ILE A 180 -1.72 -14.00 -4.78
C ILE A 180 -2.71 -13.21 -5.63
N ARG A 181 -3.55 -12.41 -4.98
CA ARG A 181 -4.46 -11.46 -5.61
C ARG A 181 -4.08 -10.05 -5.21
N PHE A 182 -4.01 -9.14 -6.16
CA PHE A 182 -3.70 -7.75 -5.89
C PHE A 182 -4.44 -6.80 -6.84
N PHE A 183 -4.47 -5.52 -6.48
CA PHE A 183 -5.03 -4.47 -7.32
C PHE A 183 -3.94 -3.72 -8.08
N ALA A 184 -4.20 -3.47 -9.36
CA ALA A 184 -3.40 -2.61 -10.22
C ALA A 184 -4.31 -1.66 -11.00
N ASP A 185 -3.91 -0.40 -11.17
CA ASP A 185 -4.66 0.57 -11.99
C ASP A 185 -4.77 0.11 -13.46
N SER A 186 -3.84 -0.75 -13.90
CA SER A 186 -3.80 -1.30 -15.26
C SER A 186 -3.47 -2.80 -15.20
N PRO A 187 -4.47 -3.69 -14.99
CA PRO A 187 -4.22 -5.13 -14.93
C PRO A 187 -3.60 -5.65 -16.24
N ASN A 188 -4.02 -5.10 -17.38
CA ASN A 188 -3.46 -5.47 -18.69
C ASN A 188 -1.96 -5.15 -18.80
N ALA A 189 -1.46 -4.10 -18.15
CA ALA A 189 -0.04 -3.77 -18.14
C ALA A 189 0.77 -4.83 -17.36
N VAL A 190 0.19 -5.39 -16.29
CA VAL A 190 0.79 -6.50 -15.55
C VAL A 190 0.87 -7.74 -16.44
N LEU A 191 -0.25 -8.12 -17.08
CA LEU A 191 -0.29 -9.29 -17.95
C LEU A 191 0.68 -9.15 -19.12
N ALA A 192 0.74 -7.98 -19.76
CA ALA A 192 1.66 -7.73 -20.86
C ALA A 192 3.13 -7.81 -20.40
N ALA A 193 3.49 -7.19 -19.27
CA ALA A 193 4.85 -7.26 -18.75
C ALA A 193 5.26 -8.68 -18.35
N LEU A 194 4.33 -9.48 -17.84
CA LEU A 194 4.58 -10.87 -17.46
C LEU A 194 4.69 -11.81 -18.68
N ARG A 195 3.97 -11.53 -19.77
CA ARG A 195 3.99 -12.34 -21.01
C ARG A 195 5.09 -11.96 -22.00
N ALA A 196 5.51 -10.69 -22.04
CA ALA A 196 6.45 -10.18 -23.05
C ALA A 196 7.81 -10.91 -23.07
N GLU A 197 8.19 -11.59 -21.98
CA GLU A 197 9.44 -12.36 -21.92
C GLU A 197 9.25 -13.84 -22.22
N GLU A 198 8.04 -14.39 -22.10
CA GLU A 198 7.72 -15.76 -22.55
C GLU A 198 7.91 -15.90 -24.07
N THR A 199 7.78 -14.79 -24.81
CA THR A 199 7.99 -14.72 -26.27
C THR A 199 9.44 -14.37 -26.66
N ALA A 200 10.29 -14.01 -25.72
CA ALA A 200 11.68 -13.59 -25.97
C ALA A 200 12.71 -14.70 -25.68
N GLN A 201 12.25 -15.93 -25.45
CA GLN A 201 13.09 -17.10 -25.20
C GLN A 201 13.21 -17.91 -26.51
N PRO A 202 14.37 -17.86 -27.21
CA PRO A 202 14.62 -18.67 -28.40
C PRO A 202 14.85 -20.15 -28.06
#